data_AF-A0AAE3EY86-F1
#
_entry.id   AF-A0AAE3EY86-F1
#
_cell.length_a   1.000
_cell.length_b   1.000
_cell.length_c   1.000
_cell.angle_alpha   90.00
_cell.angle_beta   90.00
_cell.angle_gamma   90.00
#
_symmetry.space_group_name_H-M   'P 1'
#
loop_
_entity.id
_entity.type
_entity.pdbx_description
1 polymer ?
#
loop_
_entity_poly.entity_id
_entity_poly.type
_entity_poly.pdbx_seq_one_letter_code
_entity_poly.pdbx_strand_id
1 'polypeptide(L)'
;MSNISLQNLKNEKALLEKKLTIVKLMIDAYSESENILNSDYIFESSISEMNEVPIDDFPFNKKWIDKLLFLLDQKKRFLNNHELAEALTLYYPEYNIDKLKRKVSVTISAAYKNKTVDGLVKVKVNNLPKGNVWGYEKWLTDNQEIKNNHIPFGMDLNKDVVLE
;
A
#
# COMPACT_ATOMS: atom_id res chain seq x y z
N MET A 1 -25.18 32.91 10.89
CA MET A 1 -25.73 31.65 10.33
C MET A 1 -25.31 31.59 8.88
N SER A 2 -24.57 30.56 8.48
CA SER A 2 -24.01 30.45 7.13
C SER A 2 -25.14 30.38 6.10
N ASN A 3 -25.12 31.29 5.11
CA ASN A 3 -26.09 31.30 4.02
C ASN A 3 -25.84 30.08 3.11
N ILE A 4 -26.41 28.94 3.49
CA ILE A 4 -26.42 27.74 2.65
C ILE A 4 -27.29 28.08 1.43
N SER A 5 -26.63 28.32 0.30
CA SER A 5 -27.32 28.58 -0.97
C SER A 5 -28.14 27.37 -1.38
N LEU A 6 -29.33 27.60 -1.93
CA LEU A 6 -30.19 26.56 -2.53
C LEU A 6 -29.41 25.69 -3.53
N GLN A 7 -28.42 26.27 -4.21
CA GLN A 7 -27.57 25.55 -5.16
C GLN A 7 -26.65 24.54 -4.46
N ASN A 8 -26.13 24.86 -3.27
CA ASN A 8 -25.31 23.95 -2.49
C ASN A 8 -26.14 22.75 -2.02
N LEU A 9 -27.36 23.00 -1.56
CA LEU A 9 -28.31 21.95 -1.17
C LEU A 9 -28.69 21.04 -2.34
N LYS A 10 -28.88 21.59 -3.54
CA LYS A 10 -29.16 20.80 -4.74
C LYS A 10 -27.97 19.92 -5.15
N ASN A 11 -26.76 20.47 -5.09
CA ASN A 11 -25.54 19.73 -5.40
C ASN A 11 -25.28 18.60 -4.39
N GLU A 12 -25.48 18.89 -3.11
CA GLU A 12 -25.35 17.91 -2.03
C GLU A 12 -26.41 16.82 -2.12
N LYS A 13 -27.67 17.18 -2.43
CA LYS A 13 -28.73 16.22 -2.73
C LYS A 13 -28.36 15.30 -3.90
N ALA A 14 -27.87 15.85 -5.02
CA ALA A 14 -27.46 15.04 -6.17
C ALA A 14 -26.28 14.11 -5.85
N LEU A 15 -25.35 14.55 -4.99
CA LEU A 15 -24.22 13.75 -4.54
C LEU A 15 -24.67 12.63 -3.60
N LEU A 16 -25.62 12.90 -2.70
CA LEU A 16 -26.23 11.90 -1.83
C LEU A 16 -27.04 10.87 -2.63
N GLU A 17 -27.81 11.30 -3.63
CA GLU A 17 -28.55 10.41 -4.53
C GLU A 17 -27.60 9.46 -5.26
N LYS A 18 -26.47 9.95 -5.78
CA LYS A 18 -25.44 9.09 -6.40
C LYS A 18 -24.86 8.06 -5.43
N LYS A 19 -24.52 8.49 -4.21
CA LYS A 19 -24.03 7.58 -3.16
C LYS A 19 -25.06 6.51 -2.82
N LEU A 20 -26.33 6.90 -2.73
CA LEU A 20 -27.43 6.00 -2.42
C LEU A 20 -27.66 4.98 -3.54
N THR A 21 -27.55 5.38 -4.81
CA THR A 21 -27.59 4.46 -5.96
C THR A 21 -26.46 3.44 -5.90
N ILE A 22 -25.24 3.86 -5.57
CA ILE A 22 -24.09 2.93 -5.44
C ILE A 22 -24.33 1.92 -4.32
N VAL A 23 -24.80 2.37 -3.16
CA VAL A 23 -25.10 1.49 -2.03
C VAL A 23 -26.23 0.51 -2.37
N LYS A 24 -27.26 0.96 -3.11
CA LYS A 24 -28.32 0.06 -3.61
C LYS A 24 -27.77 -1.00 -4.55
N LEU A 25 -26.94 -0.62 -5.52
CA LEU A 25 -26.29 -1.59 -6.41
C LEU A 25 -25.41 -2.59 -5.66
N MET A 26 -24.71 -2.15 -4.61
CA MET A 26 -23.97 -3.06 -3.73
C MET A 26 -24.92 -4.02 -3.02
N ILE A 27 -25.98 -3.52 -2.40
CA ILE A 27 -26.97 -4.36 -1.71
C ILE A 27 -27.59 -5.35 -2.68
N ASP A 28 -28.01 -4.90 -3.87
CA ASP A 28 -28.60 -5.72 -4.91
C ASP A 28 -27.64 -6.84 -5.33
N ALA A 29 -26.36 -6.52 -5.58
CA ALA A 29 -25.32 -7.50 -5.89
C ALA A 29 -25.06 -8.51 -4.76
N TYR A 30 -25.23 -8.11 -3.49
CA TYR A 30 -25.13 -9.01 -2.35
C TYR A 30 -26.39 -9.88 -2.17
N SER A 31 -27.59 -9.32 -2.43
CA SER A 31 -28.86 -10.04 -2.36
C SER A 31 -29.11 -10.98 -3.54
N GLU A 32 -28.46 -10.75 -4.69
CA GLU A 32 -28.56 -11.57 -5.90
C GLU A 32 -27.48 -12.68 -5.98
N SER A 33 -26.82 -13.02 -4.86
CA SER A 33 -25.82 -14.10 -4.77
C SER A 33 -26.38 -15.53 -5.02
N GLU A 34 -27.53 -15.67 -5.68
CA GLU A 34 -28.01 -16.90 -6.32
C GLU A 34 -28.09 -16.87 -7.86
N ASN A 35 -27.76 -15.77 -8.57
CA ASN A 35 -27.69 -15.82 -10.03
C ASN A 35 -26.51 -15.04 -10.62
N ILE A 36 -25.54 -15.81 -11.10
CA ILE A 36 -24.40 -15.37 -11.90
C ILE A 36 -24.90 -15.00 -13.31
N LEU A 37 -24.62 -13.79 -13.81
CA LEU A 37 -23.89 -13.53 -15.08
C LEU A 37 -24.07 -12.11 -15.64
N ASN A 38 -22.95 -11.62 -16.21
CA ASN A 38 -22.79 -10.61 -17.24
C ASN A 38 -22.88 -9.12 -16.87
N SER A 39 -21.73 -8.55 -16.54
CA SER A 39 -21.29 -7.35 -17.25
C SER A 39 -19.76 -7.28 -17.30
N ASP A 40 -19.21 -7.20 -18.52
CA ASP A 40 -17.81 -6.94 -18.84
C ASP A 40 -17.35 -5.55 -18.36
N TYR A 41 -17.18 -5.41 -17.05
CA TYR A 41 -16.41 -4.33 -16.46
C TYR A 41 -15.28 -4.97 -15.66
N ILE A 42 -14.13 -5.11 -16.30
CA ILE A 42 -12.86 -5.36 -15.62
C ILE A 42 -12.56 -4.08 -14.81
N PHE A 43 -13.10 -4.02 -13.60
CA PHE A 43 -12.59 -3.17 -12.55
C PHE A 43 -11.59 -4.04 -11.79
N GLU A 44 -10.31 -3.90 -12.13
CA GLU A 44 -9.21 -4.32 -11.25
C GLU A 44 -9.23 -3.45 -9.98
N SER A 45 -10.28 -3.54 -9.16
CA SER A 45 -10.08 -3.39 -7.73
C SER A 45 -9.54 -4.70 -7.23
N SER A 46 -8.23 -4.72 -7.04
CA SER A 46 -7.60 -5.52 -6.00
C SER A 46 -8.25 -5.16 -4.66
N ILE A 47 -9.44 -5.70 -4.42
CA ILE A 47 -10.00 -5.88 -3.08
C ILE A 47 -9.10 -6.95 -2.47
N SER A 48 -7.94 -6.50 -1.99
CA SER A 48 -7.19 -7.24 -0.99
C SER A 48 -8.15 -7.41 0.17
N GLU A 49 -8.47 -8.66 0.46
CA GLU A 49 -9.18 -9.13 1.64
C GLU A 49 -8.96 -8.16 2.79
N MET A 50 -10.05 -7.53 3.26
CA MET A 50 -10.07 -6.81 4.53
C MET A 50 -9.91 -7.85 5.64
N ASN A 51 -8.71 -8.38 5.78
CA ASN A 51 -8.24 -8.93 7.03
C ASN A 51 -8.27 -7.77 8.00
N GLU A 52 -9.13 -7.84 9.01
CA GLU A 52 -9.18 -6.93 10.14
C GLU A 52 -7.75 -6.66 10.60
N VAL A 53 -7.25 -5.46 10.31
CA VAL A 53 -5.88 -5.06 10.66
C VAL A 53 -5.85 -4.97 12.18
N PRO A 54 -4.99 -5.71 12.89
CA PRO A 54 -4.81 -5.49 14.32
C PRO A 54 -4.25 -4.08 14.49
N ILE A 55 -5.08 -3.15 14.95
CA ILE A 55 -4.72 -1.75 15.22
C ILE A 55 -3.66 -1.67 16.34
N ASP A 56 -3.49 -2.74 17.11
CA ASP A 56 -2.97 -2.69 18.48
C ASP A 56 -1.48 -2.31 18.59
N ASP A 57 -0.64 -2.63 17.59
CA ASP A 57 0.82 -2.48 17.72
C ASP A 57 1.47 -1.40 16.83
N PHE A 58 0.69 -0.67 16.02
CA PHE A 58 1.30 0.28 15.08
C PHE A 58 1.90 1.50 15.80
N PRO A 59 3.18 1.87 15.55
CA PRO A 59 3.87 2.87 16.35
C PRO A 59 3.56 4.31 15.92
N PHE A 60 2.33 4.80 16.17
CA PHE A 60 1.86 6.14 15.79
C PHE A 60 2.76 7.28 16.31
N ASN A 61 3.30 7.14 17.52
CA ASN A 61 4.08 8.19 18.20
C ASN A 61 5.59 8.15 17.89
N LYS A 62 6.06 7.18 17.10
CA LYS A 62 7.48 7.05 16.74
C LYS A 62 7.84 7.82 15.47
N LYS A 63 9.13 7.84 15.12
CA LYS A 63 9.60 8.48 13.88
C LYS A 63 9.03 7.75 12.67
N TRP A 64 8.97 8.45 11.54
CA TRP A 64 8.50 7.84 10.28
C TRP A 64 9.31 6.61 9.88
N ILE A 65 10.61 6.58 10.15
CA ILE A 65 11.43 5.41 9.87
C ILE A 65 10.99 4.19 10.69
N ASP A 66 10.73 4.36 11.99
CA ASP A 66 10.28 3.27 12.87
C ASP A 66 8.95 2.67 12.39
N LYS A 67 8.05 3.52 11.87
CA LYS A 67 6.79 3.09 11.25
C LYS A 67 7.01 2.25 10.00
N LEU A 68 7.99 2.62 9.16
CA LEU A 68 8.33 1.86 7.96
C LEU A 68 9.01 0.53 8.30
N LEU A 69 9.88 0.52 9.30
CA LEU A 69 10.52 -0.71 9.79
C LEU A 69 9.50 -1.68 10.37
N PHE A 70 8.53 -1.17 11.13
CA PHE A 70 7.41 -1.99 11.61
C PHE A 70 6.67 -2.70 10.46
N LEU A 71 6.41 -1.99 9.35
CA LEU A 71 5.76 -2.60 8.19
C LEU A 71 6.65 -3.64 7.49
N LEU A 72 7.95 -3.40 7.39
CA LEU A 72 8.91 -4.38 6.87
C LEU A 72 8.95 -5.64 7.76
N ASP A 73 8.99 -5.47 9.07
CA ASP A 73 9.02 -6.58 10.04
C ASP A 73 7.70 -7.36 10.09
N GLN A 74 6.56 -6.67 9.96
CA GLN A 74 5.25 -7.30 9.91
C GLN A 74 5.10 -8.16 8.65
N LYS A 75 5.53 -7.65 7.48
CA LYS A 75 5.41 -8.37 6.20
C LYS A 75 6.51 -9.40 5.97
N LYS A 76 7.64 -9.31 6.69
CA LYS A 76 8.80 -10.22 6.62
C LYS A 76 9.28 -10.48 5.19
N ARG A 77 9.31 -9.46 4.33
CA ARG A 77 9.78 -9.57 2.95
C ARG A 77 10.27 -8.23 2.44
N PHE A 78 10.96 -8.25 1.29
CA PHE A 78 11.32 -7.03 0.58
C PHE A 78 10.08 -6.30 0.08
N LEU A 79 10.03 -4.99 0.27
CA LEU A 79 8.91 -4.13 -0.12
C LEU A 79 9.36 -2.95 -0.97
N ASN A 80 8.60 -2.63 -2.01
CA ASN A 80 8.82 -1.41 -2.77
C ASN A 80 8.15 -0.19 -2.09
N ASN A 81 8.49 1.01 -2.56
CA ASN A 81 7.94 2.27 -2.00
C ASN A 81 6.42 2.38 -2.15
N HIS A 82 5.82 1.74 -3.15
CA HIS A 82 4.39 1.78 -3.39
C HIS A 82 3.64 0.87 -2.41
N GLU A 83 4.10 -0.36 -2.21
CA GLU A 83 3.58 -1.30 -1.21
C GLU A 83 3.68 -0.74 0.21
N LEU A 84 4.80 -0.09 0.55
CA LEU A 84 4.94 0.60 1.84
C LEU A 84 3.95 1.75 1.99
N ALA A 85 3.70 2.50 0.92
CA ALA A 85 2.73 3.59 0.94
C ALA A 85 1.29 3.09 1.05
N GLU A 86 0.96 2.01 0.34
CA GLU A 86 -0.32 1.34 0.38
C GLU A 86 -0.59 0.74 1.77
N ALA A 87 0.39 0.07 2.38
CA ALA A 87 0.26 -0.42 3.76
C ALA A 87 0.04 0.72 4.77
N LEU A 88 0.55 1.92 4.49
CA LEU A 88 0.35 3.11 5.34
C LEU A 88 -1.03 3.75 5.18
N THR A 89 -1.75 3.56 4.07
CA THR A 89 -3.08 4.18 3.88
C THR A 89 -4.08 3.68 4.91
N LEU A 90 -3.93 2.43 5.37
CA LEU A 90 -4.73 1.81 6.41
C LEU A 90 -4.66 2.60 7.73
N TYR A 91 -3.50 3.19 8.04
CA TYR A 91 -3.26 3.97 9.25
C TYR A 91 -3.42 5.48 9.06
N TYR A 92 -3.39 5.95 7.80
CA TYR A 92 -3.48 7.37 7.43
C TYR A 92 -4.45 7.57 6.26
N PRO A 93 -5.76 7.33 6.46
CA PRO A 93 -6.76 7.37 5.37
C PRO A 93 -6.91 8.76 4.75
N GLU A 94 -6.55 9.81 5.48
CA GLU A 94 -6.60 11.20 5.01
C GLU A 94 -5.52 11.53 3.97
N TYR A 95 -4.50 10.67 3.82
CA TYR A 95 -3.40 10.90 2.92
C TYR A 95 -3.58 10.17 1.59
N ASN A 96 -3.39 10.88 0.49
CA ASN A 96 -3.24 10.25 -0.83
C ASN A 96 -1.95 9.39 -0.86
N ILE A 97 -2.05 8.20 -1.46
CA ILE A 97 -0.95 7.27 -1.74
C ILE A 97 0.28 7.98 -2.31
N ASP A 98 0.13 8.93 -3.23
CA ASP A 98 1.26 9.65 -3.84
C ASP A 98 2.03 10.48 -2.81
N LYS A 99 1.33 11.11 -1.86
CA LYS A 99 1.95 11.86 -0.77
C LYS A 99 2.67 10.91 0.19
N LEU A 100 2.05 9.78 0.53
CA LEU A 100 2.67 8.75 1.38
C LEU A 100 3.91 8.17 0.71
N LYS A 101 3.84 7.83 -0.57
CA LYS A 101 4.96 7.31 -1.36
C LYS A 101 6.13 8.29 -1.40
N ARG A 102 5.87 9.58 -1.59
CA ARG A 102 6.93 10.61 -1.51
C ARG A 102 7.54 10.66 -0.12
N LYS A 103 6.72 10.60 0.93
CA LYS A 103 7.19 10.60 2.33
C LYS A 103 8.03 9.35 2.65
N VAL A 104 7.59 8.17 2.23
CA VAL A 104 8.30 6.89 2.34
C VAL A 104 9.65 7.02 1.65
N SER A 105 9.65 7.38 0.36
CA SER A 105 10.87 7.48 -0.44
C SER A 105 11.91 8.39 0.19
N VAL A 106 11.51 9.57 0.68
CA VAL A 106 12.43 10.52 1.32
C VAL A 106 12.96 9.96 2.64
N THR A 107 12.08 9.39 3.47
CA THR A 107 12.43 8.91 4.81
C THR A 107 13.38 7.71 4.74
N ILE A 108 13.03 6.68 3.95
CA ILE A 108 13.81 5.45 3.88
C ILE A 108 15.15 5.67 3.17
N SER A 109 15.18 6.50 2.11
CA SER A 109 16.43 6.83 1.42
C SER A 109 17.37 7.64 2.30
N ALA A 110 16.84 8.56 3.13
CA ALA A 110 17.64 9.30 4.09
C ALA A 110 18.21 8.37 5.17
N ALA A 111 17.39 7.45 5.68
CA ALA A 111 17.83 6.45 6.66
C ALA A 111 18.92 5.53 6.12
N TYR A 112 18.78 5.06 4.87
CA TYR A 112 19.78 4.27 4.17
C TYR A 112 21.11 5.02 4.00
N LYS A 113 21.06 6.24 3.44
CA LYS A 113 22.27 7.06 3.22
C LYS A 113 23.01 7.39 4.51
N ASN A 114 22.27 7.66 5.57
CA ASN A 114 22.83 8.02 6.87
C ASN A 114 23.17 6.81 7.75
N LYS A 115 22.95 5.58 7.26
CA LYS A 115 23.14 4.32 8.01
C LYS A 115 22.50 4.35 9.41
N THR A 116 21.32 4.97 9.52
CA THR A 116 20.62 5.10 10.82
C THR A 116 19.92 3.81 11.25
N VAL A 117 19.73 2.89 10.30
CA VAL A 117 19.10 1.59 10.54
C VAL A 117 20.13 0.53 10.19
N ASP A 118 20.45 -0.31 11.16
CA ASP A 118 21.40 -1.40 10.97
C ASP A 118 20.83 -2.49 10.05
N GLY A 119 21.65 -2.97 9.12
CA GLY A 119 21.28 -3.98 8.14
C GLY A 119 20.19 -3.58 7.14
N LEU A 120 19.78 -2.31 7.03
CA LEU A 120 18.84 -1.86 5.99
C LEU A 120 19.54 -1.86 4.63
N VAL A 121 18.96 -2.57 3.66
CA VAL A 121 19.51 -2.70 2.30
C VAL A 121 18.50 -2.27 1.24
N LYS A 122 19.04 -1.77 0.14
CA LYS A 122 18.31 -1.45 -1.08
C LYS A 122 18.69 -2.45 -2.15
N VAL A 123 17.70 -3.12 -2.75
CA VAL A 123 17.92 -4.11 -3.81
C VAL A 123 17.19 -3.66 -5.06
N LYS A 124 17.82 -3.80 -6.22
CA LYS A 124 17.18 -3.55 -7.50
C LYS A 124 16.75 -4.87 -8.11
N VAL A 125 15.44 -5.04 -8.16
CA VAL A 125 14.79 -6.25 -8.67
C VAL A 125 14.62 -6.21 -10.18
N ASN A 126 14.43 -5.02 -10.75
CA ASN A 126 14.21 -4.83 -12.19
C ASN A 126 15.02 -3.62 -12.70
N ASN A 127 15.35 -3.59 -14.00
CA ASN A 127 15.95 -2.43 -14.67
C ASN A 127 15.05 -1.17 -14.73
N LEU A 128 13.83 -1.26 -14.21
CA LEU A 128 12.92 -0.13 -14.11
C LEU A 128 13.26 0.75 -12.88
N PRO A 129 13.12 2.08 -12.96
CA PRO A 129 13.37 2.99 -11.84
C PRO A 129 12.43 2.76 -10.64
N LYS A 130 11.30 2.06 -10.85
CA LYS A 130 10.35 1.63 -9.81
C LYS A 130 10.72 0.27 -9.19
N GLY A 131 11.76 -0.40 -9.67
CA GLY A 131 12.18 -1.75 -9.27
C GLY A 131 13.05 -1.81 -8.02
N ASN A 132 13.19 -0.70 -7.28
CA ASN A 132 13.92 -0.69 -6.01
C ASN A 132 13.02 -1.20 -4.89
N VAL A 133 13.51 -2.19 -4.17
CA VAL A 133 12.88 -2.76 -2.98
C VAL A 133 13.80 -2.57 -1.77
N TRP A 134 13.18 -2.52 -0.60
CA TRP A 134 13.84 -2.32 0.68
C TRP A 134 13.62 -3.53 1.57
N GLY A 135 14.63 -3.88 2.34
CA GLY A 135 14.57 -4.98 3.29
C GLY A 135 15.82 -5.01 4.16
N TYR A 136 16.09 -6.15 4.77
CA TYR A 136 17.28 -6.32 5.60
C TYR A 136 18.32 -7.22 4.95
N GLU A 137 19.59 -6.97 5.25
CA GLU A 137 20.74 -7.76 4.78
C GLU A 137 20.61 -9.23 5.20
N LYS A 138 20.08 -9.50 6.40
CA LYS A 138 19.80 -10.88 6.87
C LYS A 138 18.84 -11.66 5.95
N TRP A 139 18.08 -10.98 5.11
CA TRP A 139 17.16 -11.59 4.14
C TRP A 139 17.83 -11.91 2.80
N LEU A 140 19.11 -11.59 2.64
CA LEU A 140 19.94 -12.00 1.53
C LEU A 140 20.67 -13.31 1.84
N THR A 141 20.98 -14.07 0.79
CA THR A 141 21.90 -15.21 0.82
C THR A 141 23.34 -14.72 0.81
N ASP A 142 24.30 -15.63 1.01
CA ASP A 142 25.73 -15.31 0.92
C ASP A 142 26.14 -14.79 -0.47
N ASN A 143 25.37 -15.17 -1.49
CA ASN A 143 25.53 -14.72 -2.87
C ASN A 143 24.81 -13.39 -3.16
N GLN A 144 24.36 -12.66 -2.14
CA GLN A 144 23.67 -11.37 -2.27
C GLN A 144 22.30 -11.45 -2.98
N GLU A 145 21.72 -12.64 -3.08
CA GLU A 145 20.38 -12.85 -3.66
C GLU A 145 19.30 -12.84 -2.57
N ILE A 146 18.08 -12.46 -2.91
CA ILE A 146 16.96 -12.45 -1.96
C ILE A 146 16.59 -13.91 -1.60
N LYS A 147 16.56 -14.25 -0.30
CA LYS A 147 16.09 -15.56 0.17
C LYS A 147 14.63 -15.79 -0.23
N ASN A 148 14.28 -17.03 -0.57
CA ASN A 148 12.95 -17.40 -1.06
C ASN A 148 11.79 -16.95 -0.15
N ASN A 149 12.00 -16.93 1.16
CA ASN A 149 10.96 -16.53 2.13
C ASN A 149 10.73 -15.01 2.22
N HIS A 150 11.53 -14.22 1.51
CA HIS A 150 11.54 -12.76 1.60
C HIS A 150 11.34 -12.07 0.24
N ILE A 151 10.98 -12.82 -0.81
CA ILE A 151 10.81 -12.30 -2.18
C ILE A 151 9.73 -11.19 -2.21
N PRO A 152 9.95 -10.09 -2.95
CA PRO A 152 8.94 -9.07 -3.18
C PRO A 152 7.79 -9.57 -4.08
N PHE A 153 6.59 -9.00 -3.95
CA PHE A 153 5.46 -9.42 -4.79
C PHE A 153 5.72 -9.12 -6.28
N GLY A 154 5.23 -10.04 -7.13
CA GLY A 154 5.36 -9.93 -8.58
C GLY A 154 6.77 -10.25 -9.12
N MET A 155 7.65 -10.82 -8.31
CA MET A 155 8.95 -11.34 -8.73
C MET A 155 8.92 -12.87 -8.79
N ASP A 156 9.09 -13.41 -9.99
CA ASP A 156 9.45 -14.82 -10.17
C ASP A 156 10.96 -14.98 -9.99
N LEU A 157 11.37 -16.03 -9.27
CA LEU A 157 12.78 -16.37 -8.93
C LEU A 157 13.74 -16.54 -10.14
N ASN A 158 13.24 -16.40 -11.37
CA ASN A 158 13.99 -16.62 -12.61
C ASN A 158 14.54 -15.33 -13.25
N LYS A 159 14.61 -14.21 -12.53
CA LYS A 159 15.16 -12.95 -13.08
C LYS A 159 16.19 -12.30 -12.16
N ASP A 160 17.31 -11.91 -12.78
CA ASP A 160 18.55 -11.42 -12.18
C ASP A 160 18.35 -10.28 -11.18
N VAL A 161 18.79 -10.50 -9.93
CA VAL A 161 18.85 -9.48 -8.87
C VAL A 161 20.20 -8.79 -8.95
N VAL A 162 20.23 -7.46 -8.99
CA VAL A 162 21.47 -6.66 -8.94
C VAL A 162 21.44 -5.76 -7.70
N LEU A 163 22.45 -5.83 -6.84
CA LEU A 163 22.61 -4.90 -5.72
C LEU A 163 23.14 -3.53 -6.19
N GLU A 164 22.61 -2.44 -5.61
CA GLU A 164 23.06 -1.04 -5.83
C GLU A 164 23.68 -0.41 -4.58
#